data_AF-A0A418SSS8-F1
#
_entry.id   AF-A0A418SSS8-F1
#
_cell.length_a   1.000
_cell.length_b   1.000
_cell.length_c   1.000
_cell.angle_alpha   90.00
_cell.angle_beta   90.00
_cell.angle_gamma   90.00
#
_symmetry.space_group_name_H-M   'P 1'
#
loop_
_entity.id
_entity.type
_entity.pdbx_description
1 polymer ?
#
loop_
_entity_poly.entity_id
_entity_poly.type
_entity_poly.pdbx_seq_one_letter_code
_entity_poly.pdbx_strand_id
1 'polypeptide(L)'
;MIFIVFAWALVACIALQTFIAGMAVFDDAEHWRQHVIFVHLFEFIPLLMLLFAFPAQLPKRFKWMSLTLFLLIYLQYFTANMPAAGAFHPVMALVLIVLALHVARLAQAFRKKAS
;
A
#
# COMPACT_ATOMS: atom_id res chain seq x y z
N MET A 1 5.62 -2.29 -17.65
CA MET A 1 6.55 -3.00 -16.73
C MET A 1 6.69 -2.27 -15.41
N ILE A 2 7.00 -0.96 -15.42
CA ILE A 2 7.20 -0.16 -14.19
C ILE A 2 6.02 -0.19 -13.20
N PHE A 3 4.77 -0.11 -13.67
CA PHE A 3 3.58 -0.21 -12.82
C PHE A 3 3.52 -1.52 -12.02
N ILE A 4 3.89 -2.65 -12.65
CA ILE A 4 3.88 -3.97 -11.99
C ILE A 4 4.98 -4.03 -10.93
N VAL A 5 6.16 -3.48 -11.22
CA VAL A 5 7.27 -3.41 -10.27
C VAL A 5 6.84 -2.62 -9.03
N PHE A 6 6.25 -1.44 -9.21
CA PHE A 6 5.73 -0.65 -8.09
C PHE A 6 4.61 -1.35 -7.32
N ALA A 7 3.69 -2.04 -8.01
CA ALA A 7 2.62 -2.78 -7.34
C ALA A 7 3.16 -3.89 -6.42
N TRP A 8 4.17 -4.65 -6.86
CA TRP A 8 4.80 -5.67 -6.01
C TRP A 8 5.73 -5.10 -4.94
N ALA A 9 6.43 -4.00 -5.24
CA ALA A 9 7.20 -3.28 -4.24
C ALA A 9 6.29 -2.79 -3.10
N LEU A 10 5.12 -2.23 -3.43
CA LEU A 10 4.12 -1.81 -2.45
C LEU A 10 3.65 -2.99 -1.58
N VAL A 11 3.37 -4.15 -2.17
CA VAL A 11 3.00 -5.37 -1.42
C VAL A 11 4.10 -5.74 -0.42
N ALA A 12 5.36 -5.75 -0.86
CA ALA A 12 6.50 -6.07 0.00
C ALA A 12 6.67 -5.04 1.12
N CYS A 13 6.54 -3.74 0.82
CA CYS A 13 6.58 -2.67 1.81
C CYS A 13 5.46 -2.80 2.85
N ILE A 14 4.22 -3.08 2.43
CA ILE A 14 3.11 -3.26 3.38
C ILE A 14 3.38 -4.47 4.29
N ALA A 15 3.86 -5.60 3.74
CA ALA A 15 4.21 -6.76 4.54
C ALA A 15 5.31 -6.45 5.58
N LEU A 16 6.34 -5.70 5.18
CA LEU A 16 7.40 -5.27 6.08
C LEU A 16 6.90 -4.25 7.12
N GLN A 17 6.03 -3.30 6.74
CA GLN A 17 5.39 -2.36 7.66
C GLN A 17 4.58 -3.09 8.74
N THR A 18 3.83 -4.12 8.36
CA THR A 18 3.08 -4.97 9.28
C THR A 18 4.00 -5.79 10.18
N PHE A 19 5.11 -6.30 9.66
CA PHE A 19 6.13 -6.99 10.47
C PHE A 19 6.73 -6.06 11.54
N ILE A 20 7.10 -4.82 11.17
CA ILE A 20 7.64 -3.84 12.13
C ILE A 20 6.61 -3.48 13.21
N ALA A 21 5.32 -3.36 12.85
CA ALA A 21 4.26 -3.20 13.84
C ALA A 21 4.18 -4.42 14.79
N GLY A 22 4.35 -5.63 14.26
CA GLY A 22 4.43 -6.85 15.05
C GLY A 22 5.60 -6.84 16.04
N MET A 23 6.80 -6.42 15.62
CA MET A 23 7.93 -6.25 16.53
C MET A 23 7.61 -5.26 17.64
N ALA A 24 6.91 -4.16 17.33
CA ALA A 24 6.50 -3.17 18.33
C ALA A 24 5.49 -3.69 19.36
N VAL A 25 4.67 -4.68 18.98
CA VAL A 25 3.65 -5.28 19.86
C VAL A 25 4.21 -6.44 20.67
N PHE A 26 5.07 -7.27 20.08
CA PHE A 26 5.47 -8.57 20.64
C PHE A 26 6.92 -8.63 21.14
N ASP A 27 7.77 -7.69 20.77
CA ASP A 27 9.20 -7.67 21.13
C ASP A 27 9.56 -6.42 21.94
N ASP A 28 9.59 -5.24 21.31
CA ASP A 28 9.94 -3.97 21.97
C ASP A 28 9.17 -2.79 21.36
N ALA A 29 8.49 -2.01 22.19
CA ALA A 29 7.72 -0.84 21.80
C ALA A 29 8.54 0.27 21.10
N GLU A 30 9.87 0.30 21.23
CA GLU A 30 10.72 1.25 20.48
C GLU A 30 10.59 1.09 18.95
N HIS A 31 10.20 -0.09 18.46
CA HIS A 31 9.96 -0.34 17.04
C HIS A 31 8.79 0.48 16.47
N TRP A 32 7.91 1.09 17.29
CA TRP A 32 6.91 2.04 16.79
C TRP A 32 7.55 3.23 16.05
N ARG A 33 8.72 3.69 16.50
CA ARG A 33 9.46 4.75 15.80
C ARG A 33 9.85 4.32 14.39
N GLN A 34 10.32 3.08 14.25
CA GLN A 34 10.69 2.52 12.95
C GLN A 34 9.47 2.32 12.05
N HIS A 35 8.34 1.87 12.60
CA HIS A 35 7.07 1.74 11.89
C HIS A 35 6.63 3.08 11.29
N VAL A 36 6.68 4.16 12.08
CA VAL A 36 6.32 5.51 11.61
C VAL A 36 7.30 6.04 10.56
N ILE A 37 8.60 5.81 10.72
CA ILE A 37 9.61 6.26 9.74
C ILE A 37 9.48 5.48 8.42
N PHE A 38 9.25 4.17 8.49
CA PHE A 38 9.27 3.31 7.31
C PHE A 38 8.16 3.63 6.31
N VAL A 39 6.96 4.03 6.76
CA VAL A 39 5.86 4.41 5.85
C VAL A 39 6.20 5.58 4.94
N HIS A 40 6.98 6.55 5.41
CA HIS A 40 7.42 7.70 4.61
C HIS A 40 8.31 7.31 3.42
N LEU A 41 8.92 6.12 3.43
CA LEU A 41 9.71 5.62 2.30
C LEU A 41 8.83 5.15 1.13
N PHE A 42 7.58 4.74 1.39
CA PHE A 42 6.75 4.08 0.37
C PHE A 42 5.33 4.65 0.21
N GLU A 43 4.90 5.59 1.05
CA GLU A 43 3.54 6.16 1.00
C GLU A 43 3.18 6.79 -0.36
N PHE A 44 4.17 7.23 -1.13
CA PHE A 44 3.98 7.79 -2.47
C PHE A 44 4.02 6.77 -3.61
N ILE A 45 4.34 5.50 -3.35
CA ILE A 45 4.34 4.47 -4.41
C ILE A 45 2.99 4.38 -5.15
N PRO A 46 1.81 4.36 -4.48
CA PRO A 46 0.53 4.37 -5.18
C PRO A 46 0.30 5.61 -6.04
N LEU A 47 0.83 6.76 -5.63
CA LEU A 47 0.78 7.99 -6.43
C LEU A 47 1.66 7.86 -7.68
N LEU A 48 2.87 7.30 -7.55
CA LEU A 48 3.72 6.98 -8.70
C LEU A 48 3.02 5.99 -9.64
N MET A 49 2.38 4.95 -9.11
CA MET A 49 1.57 4.01 -9.90
C MET A 49 0.47 4.72 -10.69
N LEU A 50 -0.25 5.65 -10.04
CA LEU A 50 -1.27 6.47 -10.70
C LEU A 50 -0.66 7.29 -11.84
N LEU A 51 0.45 8.00 -11.59
CA LEU A 51 1.13 8.82 -12.59
C LEU A 51 1.60 7.98 -13.79
N PHE A 52 2.23 6.83 -13.55
CA PHE A 52 2.69 5.94 -14.63
C PHE A 52 1.56 5.22 -15.37
N ALA A 53 0.35 5.13 -14.80
CA ALA A 53 -0.80 4.55 -15.48
C ALA A 53 -1.31 5.39 -16.66
N PHE A 54 -1.02 6.70 -16.70
CA PHE A 54 -1.40 7.59 -17.81
C PHE A 54 -0.56 7.38 -19.08
N PRO A 55 0.78 7.53 -19.08
CA PRO A 55 1.58 7.33 -20.28
C PRO A 55 1.56 5.88 -20.76
N ALA A 56 1.36 4.91 -19.85
CA ALA A 56 1.18 3.51 -20.21
C ALA A 56 -0.24 3.18 -20.75
N GLN A 57 -1.10 4.18 -20.91
CA GLN A 57 -2.49 4.05 -21.41
C GLN A 57 -3.29 2.93 -20.71
N LEU A 58 -3.05 2.73 -19.40
CA LEU A 58 -3.71 1.66 -18.68
C LEU A 58 -5.22 1.97 -18.54
N PRO A 59 -6.08 0.93 -18.56
CA PRO A 59 -7.51 1.08 -18.32
C PRO A 59 -7.82 1.88 -17.05
N LYS A 60 -8.90 2.68 -17.07
CA LYS A 60 -9.32 3.56 -15.96
C LYS A 60 -9.33 2.85 -14.59
N ARG A 61 -9.67 1.56 -14.54
CA ARG A 61 -9.65 0.76 -13.31
C ARG A 61 -8.31 0.83 -12.56
N PHE A 62 -7.17 0.80 -13.25
CA PHE A 62 -5.85 0.82 -12.61
C PHE A 62 -5.53 2.19 -12.01
N LYS A 63 -6.05 3.27 -12.61
CA LYS A 63 -5.93 4.62 -12.09
C LYS A 63 -6.74 4.76 -10.79
N TRP A 64 -8.01 4.35 -10.81
CA TRP A 64 -8.86 4.34 -9.63
C TRP A 64 -8.30 3.48 -8.51
N MET A 65 -7.85 2.26 -8.81
CA MET A 65 -7.22 1.38 -7.81
C MET A 65 -5.96 2.00 -7.19
N SER A 66 -5.13 2.67 -7.99
CA SER A 66 -3.92 3.35 -7.49
C SER A 66 -4.28 4.54 -6.58
N LEU A 67 -5.30 5.31 -6.96
CA LEU A 67 -5.84 6.38 -6.12
C LEU A 67 -6.42 5.83 -4.81
N THR A 68 -7.20 4.74 -4.87
CA THR A 68 -7.75 4.10 -3.67
C THR A 68 -6.64 3.59 -2.74
N LEU A 69 -5.59 2.97 -3.27
CA LEU A 69 -4.43 2.55 -2.48
C LEU A 69 -3.76 3.74 -1.79
N PHE A 70 -3.58 4.86 -2.50
CA PHE A 70 -3.05 6.09 -1.93
C PHE A 70 -3.93 6.60 -0.77
N LEU A 71 -5.23 6.75 -1.02
CA LEU A 71 -6.18 7.24 -0.02
C LEU A 71 -6.28 6.31 1.20
N LEU A 72 -6.14 5.00 1.02
CA LEU A 72 -6.13 4.03 2.12
C LEU A 72 -4.90 4.19 3.04
N ILE A 73 -3.73 4.52 2.49
CA ILE A 73 -2.54 4.85 3.31
C ILE A 73 -2.83 6.11 4.13
N TYR A 74 -3.41 7.14 3.52
CA TYR A 74 -3.74 8.38 4.24
C TYR A 74 -4.83 8.21 5.28
N LEU A 75 -5.82 7.35 5.01
CA LEU A 75 -6.84 6.98 5.98
C LEU A 75 -6.23 6.24 7.18
N GLN A 76 -5.13 5.51 7.00
CA GLN A 76 -4.42 4.90 8.13
C GLN A 76 -3.74 5.92 9.05
N TYR A 77 -3.23 7.05 8.54
CA TYR A 77 -2.77 8.15 9.40
C TYR A 77 -3.91 8.71 10.25
N PHE A 78 -5.10 8.87 9.66
CA PHE A 78 -6.27 9.33 10.40
C PHE A 78 -6.67 8.36 11.51
N THR A 79 -6.80 7.06 11.20
CA THR A 79 -7.18 6.07 12.19
C THR A 79 -6.13 5.90 13.28
N ALA A 80 -4.83 5.99 12.95
CA ALA A 80 -3.74 5.88 13.93
C ALA A 80 -3.70 7.04 14.95
N ASN A 81 -4.15 8.24 14.56
CA ASN A 81 -4.07 9.44 15.41
C ASN A 81 -5.40 9.81 16.10
N MET A 82 -6.46 9.03 15.91
CA MET A 82 -7.76 9.25 16.53
C MET A 82 -8.07 8.15 17.57
N PRO A 83 -8.18 8.48 18.87
CA PRO A 83 -8.38 7.48 19.92
C PRO A 83 -9.59 6.54 19.68
N ALA A 84 -10.70 7.07 19.17
CA ALA A 84 -11.90 6.29 18.87
C ALA A 84 -11.79 5.43 17.59
N ALA A 85 -10.81 5.69 16.72
CA ALA A 85 -10.62 5.00 15.45
C ALA A 85 -9.34 4.14 15.39
N GLY A 86 -8.50 4.18 16.42
CA GLY A 86 -7.23 3.42 16.48
C GLY A 86 -7.40 1.92 16.22
N ALA A 87 -8.47 1.33 16.75
CA ALA A 87 -8.77 -0.09 16.54
C ALA A 87 -9.06 -0.46 15.07
N PHE A 88 -9.48 0.51 14.24
CA PHE A 88 -9.68 0.30 12.81
C PHE A 88 -8.37 0.29 12.01
N HIS A 89 -7.28 0.85 12.54
CA HIS A 89 -6.00 0.89 11.84
C HIS A 89 -5.55 -0.49 11.31
N PRO A 90 -5.49 -1.56 12.13
CA PRO A 90 -5.14 -2.90 11.62
C PRO A 90 -6.15 -3.45 10.60
N VAL A 91 -7.45 -3.14 10.75
CA VAL A 91 -8.47 -3.54 9.77
C VAL A 91 -8.21 -2.88 8.41
N MET A 92 -7.85 -1.60 8.42
CA MET A 92 -7.50 -0.86 7.21
C MET A 92 -6.21 -1.38 6.57
N ALA A 93 -5.22 -1.82 7.36
CA ALA A 93 -4.02 -2.47 6.86
C ALA A 93 -4.34 -3.80 6.12
N LEU A 94 -5.28 -4.60 6.63
CA LEU A 94 -5.75 -5.82 5.95
C LEU A 94 -6.44 -5.50 4.61
N VAL A 95 -7.29 -4.48 4.57
CA VAL A 95 -7.91 -4.02 3.32
C VAL A 95 -6.86 -3.55 2.32
N LEU A 96 -5.86 -2.78 2.80
CA LEU A 96 -4.78 -2.25 1.98
C LEU A 96 -3.95 -3.37 1.33
N ILE A 97 -3.51 -4.39 2.09
CA ILE A 97 -2.70 -5.49 1.54
C ILE A 97 -3.49 -6.35 0.55
N VAL A 98 -4.77 -6.63 0.83
CA VAL A 98 -5.63 -7.39 -0.09
C VAL A 98 -5.81 -6.66 -1.41
N LEU A 99 -6.08 -5.34 -1.37
CA LEU A 99 -6.19 -4.53 -2.57
C LEU A 99 -4.86 -4.44 -3.32
N ALA A 100 -3.74 -4.25 -2.62
CA ALA A 100 -2.42 -4.18 -3.25
C ALA A 100 -2.08 -5.47 -3.99
N LEU A 101 -2.33 -6.63 -3.37
CA LEU A 101 -2.15 -7.94 -3.99
C LEU A 101 -3.08 -8.13 -5.20
N HIS A 102 -4.35 -7.72 -5.09
CA HIS A 102 -5.29 -7.78 -6.21
C HIS A 102 -4.79 -6.95 -7.41
N VAL A 103 -4.35 -5.70 -7.18
CA VAL A 103 -3.82 -4.82 -8.22
C VAL A 103 -2.56 -5.40 -8.86
N ALA A 104 -1.63 -5.91 -8.06
CA ALA A 104 -0.37 -6.48 -8.55
C ALA A 104 -0.60 -7.70 -9.45
N ARG A 105 -1.49 -8.62 -9.04
CA ARG A 105 -1.87 -9.80 -9.84
C ARG A 105 -2.65 -9.42 -11.09
N LEU A 106 -3.61 -8.50 -10.98
CA LEU A 106 -4.41 -8.04 -12.11
C LEU A 106 -3.54 -7.36 -13.17
N ALA A 107 -2.57 -6.54 -12.76
CA ALA A 107 -1.65 -5.87 -13.67
C ALA A 107 -0.73 -6.88 -14.39
N GLN A 108 -0.26 -7.91 -13.70
CA GLN A 108 0.50 -9.00 -14.33
C GLN A 108 -0.33 -9.77 -15.36
N ALA A 109 -1.54 -10.18 -15.00
CA ALA A 109 -2.44 -10.90 -15.91
C ALA A 109 -2.79 -10.05 -17.15
N PHE A 110 -3.06 -8.76 -16.95
CA PHE A 110 -3.31 -7.82 -18.05
C PHE A 110 -2.11 -7.73 -19.00
N ARG A 111 -0.88 -7.63 -18.49
CA ARG A 111 0.33 -7.61 -19.32
C ARG A 111 0.49 -8.88 -20.15
N LYS A 112 0.28 -10.06 -19.56
CA LYS A 112 0.39 -11.34 -20.27
C LYS A 112 -0.60 -11.49 -21.43
N LYS A 113 -1.77 -10.85 -21.34
CA LYS A 113 -2.77 -10.84 -22.41
C LYS A 113 -2.45 -9.83 -23.53
N ALA A 114 -1.63 -8.83 -23.24
CA ALA A 114 -1.25 -7.77 -24.16
C ALA A 114 0.10 -8.01 -24.89
N SER A 115 0.78 -9.12 -24.56
CA SER A 115 2.00 -9.62 -25.23
C SER A 115 1.64 -10.73 -26.19
#